data_AF-A0A3B9A9P9-F1
#
_entry.id   AF-A0A3B9A9P9-F1
#
_cell.length_a   1.000
_cell.length_b   1.000
_cell.length_c   1.000
_cell.angle_alpha   90.00
_cell.angle_beta   90.00
_cell.angle_gamma   90.00
#
_symmetry.space_group_name_H-M   'P 1'
#
loop_
_entity.id
_entity.type
_entity.pdbx_description
1 polymer ?
#
loop_
_entity_poly.entity_id
_entity_poly.type
_entity_poly.pdbx_seq_one_letter_code
_entity_poly.pdbx_strand_id
1 'polypeptide(L)'
;MSTPVPVPLLDQKLTAPGSPFEMEEVDINGLRTRVWKQAKPHLRAILEDTLQFAERDYLVYESERMTYGRHYQQVAALAHALIEDYGDQLDTKALGYLERSRAA
;
A
#
# COMPACT_ATOMS: atom_id res chain seq x y z
N MET A 1 24.11 -17.90 -22.04
CA MET A 1 22.87 -17.69 -21.26
C MET A 1 23.29 -17.35 -19.84
N SER A 2 22.81 -16.24 -19.27
CA SER A 2 23.15 -15.88 -17.88
C SER A 2 22.62 -16.97 -16.95
N THR A 3 23.45 -17.44 -16.03
CA THR A 3 22.99 -18.34 -14.96
C THR A 3 21.93 -17.60 -14.14
N PRO A 4 20.71 -18.13 -13.99
CA PRO A 4 19.70 -17.49 -13.16
C PRO A 4 20.20 -17.42 -11.72
N VAL A 5 20.18 -16.23 -11.14
CA VAL A 5 20.55 -16.02 -9.74
C VAL A 5 19.53 -16.75 -8.87
N PRO A 6 19.96 -17.54 -7.87
CA PRO A 6 19.04 -18.19 -6.95
C PRO A 6 18.16 -17.15 -6.22
N VAL A 7 16.85 -17.37 -6.18
CA VAL A 7 15.89 -16.48 -5.51
C VAL A 7 16.27 -16.17 -4.05
N PRO A 8 16.74 -17.13 -3.23
CA PRO A 8 17.16 -16.82 -1.86
C PRO A 8 18.33 -15.81 -1.77
N LEU A 9 19.23 -15.84 -2.76
CA LEU A 9 20.35 -14.89 -2.83
C LEU A 9 19.86 -13.50 -3.25
N LEU A 10 18.82 -13.43 -4.10
CA LEU A 10 18.19 -12.16 -4.46
C LEU A 10 17.46 -11.55 -3.28
N ASP A 11 16.67 -12.35 -2.56
CA ASP A 11 15.94 -11.91 -1.36
C ASP A 11 16.90 -11.30 -0.35
N GLN A 12 17.96 -12.05 0.02
CA GLN A 12 18.97 -11.58 0.97
C GLN A 12 19.63 -10.25 0.54
N LYS A 13 19.91 -10.07 -0.75
CA LYS A 13 20.53 -8.85 -1.27
C LYS A 13 19.55 -7.67 -1.29
N LEU A 14 18.31 -7.91 -1.73
CA LEU A 14 17.29 -6.88 -1.86
C LEU A 14 16.74 -6.43 -0.52
N THR A 15 16.82 -7.26 0.53
CA THR A 15 16.34 -6.95 1.88
C THR A 15 17.44 -6.69 2.90
N ALA A 16 18.70 -6.55 2.45
CA ALA A 16 19.84 -6.28 3.33
C ALA A 16 19.73 -4.90 4.02
N PRO A 17 20.42 -4.66 5.14
CA PRO A 17 20.52 -3.33 5.74
C PRO A 17 20.99 -2.28 4.72
N GLY A 18 20.33 -1.13 4.67
CA GLY A 18 20.58 -0.04 3.73
C GLY A 18 19.99 -0.23 2.33
N SER A 19 19.34 -1.36 2.05
CA SER A 19 18.66 -1.60 0.76
C SER A 19 17.26 -0.95 0.73
N PRO A 20 16.68 -0.72 -0.47
CA PRO A 20 15.33 -0.17 -0.59
C PRO A 20 14.25 -1.02 0.09
N PHE A 21 14.46 -2.33 0.22
CA PHE A 21 13.55 -3.26 0.88
C PHE A 21 14.14 -3.80 2.19
N GLU A 22 14.99 -3.02 2.87
CA GLU A 22 15.47 -3.34 4.21
C GLU A 22 14.28 -3.75 5.10
N MET A 23 14.43 -4.88 5.78
CA MET A 23 13.39 -5.44 6.63
C MET A 23 13.67 -5.15 8.09
N GLU A 24 12.60 -4.88 8.84
CA GLU A 24 12.65 -4.82 10.29
C GLU A 24 11.50 -5.62 10.89
N GLU A 25 11.59 -5.87 12.19
CA GLU A 25 10.54 -6.51 12.97
C GLU A 25 9.77 -5.44 13.75
N VAL A 26 8.48 -5.35 13.53
CA VAL A 26 7.57 -4.45 14.26
C VAL A 26 6.50 -5.26 14.99
N ASP A 27 5.94 -4.68 16.05
CA ASP A 27 4.73 -5.23 16.66
C ASP A 27 3.51 -4.65 15.94
N ILE A 28 2.69 -5.52 15.35
CA ILE A 28 1.41 -5.13 14.76
C ILE A 28 0.32 -5.90 15.52
N ASN A 29 -0.46 -5.17 16.32
CA ASN A 29 -1.56 -5.72 17.12
C ASN A 29 -1.17 -6.83 18.12
N GLY A 30 0.09 -6.84 18.59
CA GLY A 30 0.65 -7.88 19.47
C GLY A 30 1.34 -9.03 18.72
N LEU A 31 1.42 -8.97 17.39
CA LEU A 31 2.08 -9.96 16.56
C LEU A 31 3.39 -9.39 16.01
N ARG A 32 4.50 -10.07 16.32
CA ARG A 32 5.81 -9.75 15.77
C ARG A 32 5.81 -10.05 14.28
N THR A 33 5.95 -9.00 13.47
CA THR A 33 5.76 -9.06 12.02
C THR A 33 6.96 -8.45 11.31
N ARG A 34 7.49 -9.20 10.33
CA ARG A 34 8.49 -8.68 9.39
C ARG A 34 7.85 -7.73 8.39
N VAL A 35 8.36 -6.50 8.34
CA VAL A 35 7.91 -5.46 7.41
C VAL A 35 9.08 -4.81 6.69
N TRP A 36 8.83 -4.18 5.55
CA TRP A 36 9.79 -3.27 4.95
C TRP A 36 9.89 -2.01 5.81
N LYS A 37 11.10 -1.70 6.28
CA LYS A 37 11.40 -0.54 7.14
C LYS A 37 11.06 0.79 6.47
N GLN A 38 11.16 0.84 5.14
CA GLN A 38 10.85 2.04 4.35
C GLN A 38 9.41 2.05 3.80
N ALA A 39 8.55 1.13 4.26
CA ALA A 39 7.15 1.13 3.87
C ALA A 39 6.46 2.42 4.31
N LYS A 40 5.60 2.95 3.43
CA LYS A 40 4.74 4.07 3.79
C LYS A 40 3.72 3.63 4.85
N PRO A 41 3.34 4.51 5.80
CA PRO A 41 2.55 4.11 6.97
C PRO A 41 1.10 3.73 6.66
N HIS A 42 0.55 4.19 5.54
CA HIS A 42 -0.81 3.88 5.12
C HIS A 42 -0.98 4.08 3.60
N LEU A 43 -2.00 3.45 3.01
CA LEU A 43 -2.27 3.51 1.57
C LEU A 43 -2.44 4.94 1.03
N ARG A 44 -2.99 5.86 1.84
CA ARG A 44 -3.10 7.28 1.43
C ARG A 44 -1.75 7.91 1.08
N ALA A 45 -0.69 7.61 1.84
CA ALA A 45 0.63 8.19 1.58
C ALA A 45 1.21 7.64 0.26
N ILE A 46 0.91 6.37 -0.07
CA ILE A 46 1.27 5.78 -1.36
C ILE A 46 0.52 6.49 -2.49
N LEU A 47 -0.78 6.76 -2.32
CA LEU A 47 -1.59 7.48 -3.31
C LEU A 47 -1.09 8.91 -3.53
N GLU A 48 -0.75 9.63 -2.46
CA GLU A 48 -0.18 10.98 -2.52
C GLU A 48 1.17 10.99 -3.25
N ASP A 49 2.06 10.01 -2.99
CA ASP A 49 3.34 9.89 -3.70
C ASP A 49 3.17 9.75 -5.21
N THR A 50 2.02 9.25 -5.70
CA THR A 50 1.76 9.11 -7.14
C THR A 50 1.55 10.44 -7.86
N LEU A 51 1.27 11.53 -7.14
CA LEU A 51 1.04 12.85 -7.74
C LEU A 51 2.26 13.40 -8.48
N GLN A 52 3.47 12.94 -8.16
CA GLN A 52 4.67 13.26 -8.95
C GLN A 52 4.58 12.77 -10.42
N PHE A 53 3.64 11.87 -10.70
CA PHE A 53 3.35 11.32 -12.02
C PHE A 53 1.99 11.78 -12.55
N ALA A 54 1.42 12.89 -12.03
CA ALA A 54 0.04 13.32 -12.27
C ALA A 54 -0.41 13.27 -13.75
N GLU A 55 0.47 13.67 -14.68
CA GLU A 55 0.18 13.74 -16.11
C GLU A 55 0.35 12.41 -16.87
N ARG A 56 0.86 11.35 -16.21
CA ARG A 56 1.04 10.04 -16.83
C ARG A 56 -0.26 9.23 -16.77
N ASP A 57 -0.46 8.36 -17.75
CA ASP A 57 -1.52 7.36 -17.72
C ASP A 57 -1.34 6.42 -16.51
N TYR A 58 -2.41 6.26 -15.73
CA TYR A 58 -2.52 5.34 -14.58
C TYR A 58 -3.35 4.10 -14.95
N LEU A 59 -4.57 4.32 -15.45
CA LEU A 59 -5.48 3.26 -15.90
C LEU A 59 -5.66 3.38 -17.40
N VAL A 60 -5.40 2.29 -18.12
CA VAL A 60 -5.68 2.15 -19.54
C VAL A 60 -6.56 0.92 -19.70
N TYR A 61 -7.81 1.13 -20.10
CA TYR A 61 -8.79 0.07 -20.32
C TYR A 61 -9.51 0.34 -21.63
N GLU A 62 -9.35 -0.55 -22.60
CA GLU A 62 -9.85 -0.36 -23.98
C GLU A 62 -9.43 1.01 -24.56
N SER A 63 -10.39 1.87 -24.91
CA SER A 63 -10.16 3.24 -25.38
C SER A 63 -10.06 4.27 -24.26
N GLU A 64 -10.33 3.88 -23.01
CA GLU A 64 -10.30 4.79 -21.87
C GLU A 64 -8.90 4.92 -21.28
N ARG A 65 -8.51 6.17 -21.01
CA ARG A 65 -7.29 6.52 -20.32
C ARG A 65 -7.62 7.45 -19.17
N MET A 66 -7.02 7.19 -18.03
CA MET A 66 -7.10 8.04 -16.86
C MET A 66 -5.70 8.29 -16.32
N THR A 67 -5.38 9.55 -16.10
CA THR A 67 -4.09 9.95 -15.54
C THR A 67 -4.06 9.75 -14.02
N TYR A 68 -2.85 9.70 -13.44
CA TYR A 68 -2.68 9.66 -11.98
C TYR A 68 -3.38 10.82 -11.27
N GLY A 69 -3.31 12.04 -11.83
CA GLY A 69 -3.94 13.22 -11.25
C GLY A 69 -5.46 13.12 -11.22
N ARG A 70 -6.08 12.64 -12.31
CA ARG A 70 -7.52 12.41 -12.38
C ARG A 70 -7.97 11.30 -11.43
N HIS A 71 -7.21 10.20 -11.38
CA HIS A 71 -7.46 9.11 -10.44
C HIS A 71 -7.42 9.60 -8.99
N TYR A 72 -6.40 10.37 -8.62
CA TYR A 72 -6.27 10.96 -7.28
C TYR A 72 -7.50 11.79 -6.91
N GLN A 73 -7.93 12.69 -7.79
CA GLN A 73 -9.11 13.54 -7.57
C GLN A 73 -10.38 12.71 -7.36
N GLN A 74 -10.58 11.67 -8.18
CA GLN A 74 -11.76 10.80 -8.06
C GLN A 74 -11.74 9.97 -6.77
N VAL A 75 -10.59 9.42 -6.38
CA VAL A 75 -10.45 8.69 -5.12
C VAL A 75 -10.67 9.60 -3.92
N ALA A 76 -10.13 10.82 -3.94
CA ALA A 76 -10.35 11.79 -2.88
C ALA A 76 -11.84 12.15 -2.74
N ALA A 77 -12.52 12.43 -3.86
CA ALA A 77 -13.96 12.71 -3.87
C ALA A 77 -14.78 11.51 -3.35
N LEU A 78 -14.47 10.30 -3.79
CA LEU A 78 -15.13 9.08 -3.32
C LEU A 78 -14.89 8.86 -1.82
N ALA A 79 -13.66 9.06 -1.34
CA ALA A 79 -13.34 8.90 0.08
C ALA A 79 -14.14 9.89 0.94
N HIS A 80 -14.29 11.14 0.50
CA HIS A 80 -15.14 12.13 1.18
C HIS A 80 -16.60 11.68 1.24
N ALA A 81 -17.17 11.25 0.10
CA ALA A 81 -18.55 10.76 0.06
C ALA A 81 -18.77 9.53 0.97
N LEU A 82 -17.82 8.59 0.99
CA LEU A 82 -17.90 7.41 1.86
C LEU A 82 -17.86 7.77 3.35
N ILE A 83 -17.06 8.77 3.73
CA ILE A 83 -17.00 9.24 5.12
C ILE A 83 -18.29 9.96 5.49
N GLU A 84 -18.81 10.81 4.60
CA GLU A 84 -20.05 11.56 4.83
C GLU A 84 -21.25 10.63 5.00
N ASP A 85 -21.38 9.62 4.13
CA ASP A 85 -22.53 8.72 4.13
C ASP A 85 -22.40 7.56 5.13
N TYR A 86 -21.18 7.12 5.45
CA TYR A 86 -20.94 5.86 6.19
C TYR A 86 -19.88 5.92 7.30
N GLY A 87 -19.39 7.10 7.70
CA GLY A 87 -18.28 7.27 8.64
C GLY A 87 -18.35 6.39 9.90
N ASP A 88 -19.49 6.40 10.60
CA ASP A 88 -19.69 5.62 11.83
C ASP A 88 -19.62 4.09 11.61
N GLN A 89 -20.02 3.63 10.43
CA GLN A 89 -20.02 2.21 10.06
C GLN A 89 -18.62 1.74 9.64
N LEU A 90 -17.82 2.63 9.04
CA LEU A 90 -16.46 2.34 8.61
C LEU A 90 -15.53 2.11 9.81
N ASP A 91 -15.65 2.94 10.85
CA ASP A 91 -14.89 2.77 12.09
C ASP A 91 -15.24 1.45 12.80
N THR A 92 -16.54 1.11 12.85
CA THR A 92 -17.02 -0.14 13.45
C THR A 92 -16.50 -1.37 12.68
N LYS A 93 -16.45 -1.32 11.34
CA LYS A 93 -15.92 -2.43 10.53
C LYS A 93 -14.41 -2.58 10.64
N ALA A 94 -13.66 -1.48 10.76
CA ALA A 94 -12.22 -1.52 10.97
C ALA A 94 -11.87 -2.21 12.30
N LEU A 95 -12.59 -1.87 13.38
CA LEU A 95 -12.45 -2.53 14.69
C LEU A 95 -12.78 -4.02 14.63
N GLY A 96 -13.88 -4.40 13.97
CA GLY A 96 -14.25 -5.80 13.82
C GLY A 96 -13.25 -6.65 13.01
N TYR A 97 -12.50 -6.04 12.08
CA TYR A 97 -11.44 -6.75 11.34
C TYR A 97 -10.20 -7.02 12.21
N LEU A 98 -9.82 -6.05 13.05
CA LEU A 98 -8.69 -6.16 13.98
C LEU A 98 -8.96 -7.19 15.10
N GLU A 99 -10.19 -7.29 15.58
CA GLU A 99 -10.58 -8.30 16.57
C GLU A 99 -10.53 -9.72 16.00
N ARG A 100 -10.97 -9.92 14.75
CA ARG A 100 -10.90 -11.23 14.09
C ARG A 100 -9.48 -11.69 13.78
N SER A 101 -8.56 -10.77 13.46
CA SER A 101 -7.15 -11.12 13.24
C SER A 101 -6.39 -11.50 14.52
N ARG A 102 -6.93 -11.19 15.71
CA ARG A 102 -6.34 -11.59 17.01
C ARG A 102 -6.79 -12.96 17.50
N ALA A 103 -7.88 -13.50 16.93
CA ALA A 103 -8.46 -14.78 17.33
C ALA A 103 -7.99 -15.97 16.46
N ALA A 104 -7.15 -15.70 15.45
CA ALA A 104 -6.55 -16.68 14.54
C ALA A 104 -5.04 -16.70 14.73
#